data_AF-A0A0D0A0G2-F1
#
_entry.id   AF-A0A0D0A0G2-F1
#
_cell.length_a   1.000
_cell.length_b   1.000
_cell.length_c   1.000
_cell.angle_alpha   90.00
_cell.angle_beta   90.00
_cell.angle_gamma   90.00
#
_symmetry.space_group_name_H-M   'P 1'
#
loop_
_entity.id
_entity.type
_entity.pdbx_description
1 polymer ?
#
loop_
_entity_poly.entity_id
_entity_poly.type
_entity_poly.pdbx_seq_one_letter_code
_entity_poly.pdbx_strand_id
1 'polypeptide(L)'
;MLDGLILDRGGVVLDTKDSGIINVCSPCKSSLARKKIPRFALANGLYRGNLPHEFCDITWVEEKICAIYCTTAHVTRIFQSSDPSQPKVFHGNSCAHDMNVVSTAGVLPRTPADVGGFISVVFVGPGKFKLDQLGTTFQVRKAKVWAFLLWLKHHNRLYLDIPLDPRIADLYPENGILPGLCRHVIH
;
A
#
# COMPACT_ATOMS: atom_id res chain seq x y z
N MET A 1 25.53 18.78 15.33
CA MET A 1 25.42 17.29 15.46
C MET A 1 24.08 16.78 14.95
N LEU A 2 23.02 17.59 15.00
CA LEU A 2 21.70 17.28 14.46
C LEU A 2 21.39 18.03 13.16
N ASP A 3 22.34 18.83 12.65
CA ASP A 3 22.17 19.67 11.48
C ASP A 3 21.83 18.81 10.26
N GLY A 4 20.69 19.12 9.62
CA GLY A 4 20.17 18.38 8.47
C GLY A 4 19.42 17.08 8.80
N LEU A 5 19.24 16.71 10.07
CA LEU A 5 18.42 15.56 10.44
C LEU A 5 16.93 15.94 10.54
N ILE A 6 16.09 15.16 9.85
CA ILE A 6 14.64 15.16 10.08
C ILE A 6 14.38 14.38 11.37
N LEU A 7 13.73 15.03 12.34
CA LEU A 7 13.32 14.42 13.61
C LEU A 7 11.83 14.11 13.59
N ASP A 8 11.46 12.96 14.14
CA ASP A 8 10.06 12.64 14.38
C ASP A 8 9.54 13.44 15.59
N ARG A 9 8.34 14.01 15.45
CA ARG A 9 7.74 14.85 16.51
C ARG A 9 7.50 14.07 17.80
N GLY A 10 7.15 12.79 17.72
CA GLY A 10 6.92 11.94 18.91
C GLY A 10 8.21 11.63 19.68
N GLY A 11 9.37 11.73 19.02
CA GLY A 11 10.68 11.56 19.64
C GLY A 11 11.25 12.83 20.29
N VAL A 12 10.60 13.98 20.16
CA VAL A 12 11.07 15.27 20.67
C VAL A 12 10.18 15.74 21.83
N VAL A 13 10.78 15.90 23.01
CA VAL A 13 10.13 16.49 24.19
C VAL A 13 10.69 17.89 24.37
N LEU A 14 9.84 18.91 24.23
CA LEU A 14 10.22 20.29 24.50
C LEU A 14 10.08 20.55 25.99
N ASP A 15 11.16 20.95 26.65
CA ASP A 15 11.20 21.18 28.09
C ASP A 15 11.02 22.68 28.40
N THR A 16 11.65 23.54 27.60
CA THR A 16 11.46 25.00 27.62
C THR A 16 11.43 25.58 26.20
N LYS A 17 11.20 26.90 26.05
CA LYS A 17 11.22 27.56 24.72
C LYS A 17 12.55 27.37 23.96
N ASP A 18 13.66 27.13 24.68
CA ASP A 18 15.01 27.07 24.10
C ASP A 18 15.74 25.71 24.34
N SER A 19 15.07 24.72 24.96
CA SER A 19 15.66 23.40 25.20
C SER A 19 14.68 22.26 24.93
N GLY A 20 15.22 21.18 24.33
CA GLY A 20 14.48 19.97 24.03
C GLY A 20 15.31 18.72 24.26
N ILE A 21 14.62 17.65 24.68
CA ILE A 21 15.17 16.31 24.83
C ILE A 21 14.76 15.49 23.62
N ILE A 22 15.72 14.78 23.02
CA ILE A 22 15.45 13.84 21.93
C ILE A 22 15.58 12.44 22.47
N ASN A 23 14.52 11.66 22.34
CA ASN A 23 14.51 10.25 22.65
C ASN A 23 15.14 9.47 21.50
N VAL A 24 16.31 8.89 21.75
CA VAL A 24 17.08 8.14 20.76
C VAL A 24 17.28 6.72 21.24
N CYS A 25 16.91 5.73 20.43
CA CYS A 25 17.20 4.33 20.74
C CYS A 25 18.72 4.07 20.75
N SER A 26 19.16 3.02 21.46
CA SER A 26 20.59 2.72 21.62
C SER A 26 21.36 2.57 20.29
N PRO A 27 20.83 1.96 19.20
CA PRO A 27 21.57 1.87 17.93
C PRO A 27 21.76 3.23 17.26
N CYS A 28 20.75 4.09 17.32
CA CYS A 28 20.83 5.45 16.79
C CYS A 28 21.83 6.30 17.59
N LYS A 29 21.81 6.21 18.93
CA LYS A 29 22.79 6.88 19.80
C LYS A 29 24.23 6.45 19.49
N SER A 30 24.48 5.15 19.32
CA SER A 30 25.79 4.61 18.95
C SER A 30 26.27 5.04 17.56
N SER A 31 25.35 5.28 16.63
CA SER A 31 25.68 5.82 15.29
C SER A 31 26.02 7.30 15.36
N LEU A 32 25.20 8.08 16.07
CA LEU A 32 25.41 9.51 16.27
C LEU A 32 26.71 9.79 17.03
N ALA A 33 27.04 9.02 18.07
CA ALA A 33 28.30 9.15 18.81
C ALA A 33 29.54 9.00 17.91
N ARG A 34 29.43 8.20 16.84
CA ARG A 34 30.47 8.01 15.82
C ARG A 34 30.37 9.03 14.67
N LYS A 35 29.55 10.08 14.82
CA LYS A 35 29.23 11.08 13.79
C LYS A 35 28.72 10.46 12.48
N LYS A 36 27.96 9.36 12.57
CA LYS A 36 27.31 8.70 11.43
C LYS A 36 25.78 8.84 11.51
N ILE A 37 25.13 9.05 10.37
CA ILE A 37 23.67 9.05 10.27
C ILE A 37 23.16 7.63 10.58
N PRO A 38 22.22 7.46 11.53
CA PRO A 38 21.64 6.15 11.81
C PRO A 38 21.02 5.52 10.56
N ARG A 39 21.15 4.21 10.39
CA ARG A 39 20.66 3.47 9.20
C ARG A 39 19.20 3.75 8.86
N PHE A 40 18.35 3.90 9.87
CA PHE A 40 16.91 4.12 9.73
C PHE A 40 16.48 5.57 10.03
N ALA A 41 17.42 6.53 9.96
CA ALA A 41 17.06 7.93 10.12
C ALA A 41 16.15 8.38 8.96
N LEU A 42 15.16 9.22 9.27
CA LEU A 42 14.28 9.85 8.28
C LEU A 42 15.06 10.59 7.19
N ALA A 43 16.24 11.13 7.54
CA ALA A 43 17.18 11.79 6.64
C ALA A 43 17.73 10.89 5.51
N ASN A 44 17.68 9.56 5.65
CA ASN A 44 18.11 8.62 4.60
C ASN A 44 17.05 8.42 3.50
N GLY A 45 16.21 9.43 3.23
CA GLY A 45 15.10 9.31 2.28
C GLY A 45 14.01 8.33 2.73
N LEU A 46 13.93 8.05 4.03
CA LEU A 46 12.95 7.12 4.60
C LEU A 46 11.65 7.81 5.04
N TYR A 47 11.63 9.14 5.09
CA TYR A 47 10.39 9.89 5.34
C TYR A 47 9.52 9.94 4.08
N ARG A 48 8.29 9.45 4.19
CA ARG A 48 7.30 9.42 3.09
C ARG A 48 6.10 10.35 3.29
N GLY A 49 6.09 11.13 4.37
CA GLY A 49 4.95 11.97 4.73
C GLY A 49 3.82 11.20 5.43
N ASN A 50 2.74 11.93 5.73
CA ASN A 50 1.49 11.37 6.21
C ASN A 50 0.42 11.53 5.14
N LEU A 51 -0.40 10.51 4.94
CA LEU A 51 -1.59 10.63 4.12
C LEU A 51 -2.68 11.42 4.87
N PRO A 52 -3.48 12.24 4.17
CA PRO A 52 -4.72 12.79 4.71
C PRO A 52 -5.63 11.72 5.29
N HIS A 53 -6.41 12.08 6.33
CA HIS A 53 -7.29 11.16 7.03
C HIS A 53 -8.27 10.41 6.10
N GLU A 54 -8.75 11.08 5.06
CA GLU A 54 -9.65 10.51 4.05
C GLU A 54 -9.05 9.36 3.23
N PHE A 55 -7.72 9.20 3.24
CA PHE A 55 -7.00 8.12 2.56
C PHE A 55 -6.40 7.08 3.53
N CYS A 56 -6.60 7.22 4.85
CA CYS A 56 -6.04 6.27 5.83
C CYS A 56 -6.58 4.83 5.69
N ASP A 57 -7.77 4.69 5.11
CA ASP A 57 -8.44 3.42 4.84
C ASP A 57 -8.38 3.02 3.36
N ILE A 58 -7.48 3.60 2.56
CA ILE A 58 -7.27 3.16 1.18
C ILE A 58 -6.81 1.68 1.18
N THR A 59 -7.40 0.86 0.30
CA THR A 59 -7.01 -0.54 0.18
C THR A 59 -5.72 -0.66 -0.62
N TRP A 60 -4.94 -1.71 -0.40
CA TRP A 60 -3.73 -1.95 -1.19
C TRP A 60 -4.04 -2.15 -2.69
N VAL A 61 -5.25 -2.60 -3.03
CA VAL A 61 -5.69 -2.68 -4.44
C VAL A 61 -5.94 -1.29 -5.00
N GLU A 62 -6.62 -0.41 -4.26
CA GLU A 62 -6.80 1.00 -4.63
C GLU A 62 -5.44 1.72 -4.80
N GLU A 63 -4.48 1.48 -3.91
CA GLU A 63 -3.10 1.97 -4.08
C GLU A 63 -2.46 1.44 -5.37
N LYS A 64 -2.62 0.15 -5.66
CA LYS A 64 -2.05 -0.49 -6.85
C LYS A 64 -2.66 0.03 -8.15
N ILE A 65 -3.96 0.35 -8.14
CA ILE A 65 -4.65 1.03 -9.25
C ILE A 65 -4.01 2.40 -9.53
N CYS A 66 -3.53 3.09 -8.50
CA CYS A 66 -2.89 4.39 -8.61
C CYS A 66 -1.37 4.32 -8.88
N ALA A 67 -0.76 3.13 -8.87
CA ALA A 67 0.70 3.02 -8.90
C ALA A 67 1.27 3.29 -10.30
N ILE A 68 2.23 4.21 -10.40
CA ILE A 68 2.99 4.47 -11.63
C ILE A 68 3.82 3.23 -12.01
N TYR A 69 4.47 2.61 -11.03
CA TYR A 69 5.34 1.46 -11.22
C TYR A 69 4.79 0.27 -10.45
N CYS A 70 4.52 -0.83 -11.14
CA CYS A 70 4.22 -2.11 -10.52
C CYS A 70 5.41 -3.04 -10.72
N THR A 71 6.11 -3.32 -9.63
CA THR A 71 7.31 -4.19 -9.60
C THR A 71 7.02 -5.54 -8.94
N THR A 72 5.87 -5.71 -8.31
CA THR A 72 5.54 -6.91 -7.53
C THR A 72 4.27 -7.60 -8.02
N ALA A 73 4.36 -8.92 -8.15
CA ALA A 73 3.21 -9.80 -8.23
C ALA A 73 2.78 -10.20 -6.81
N HIS A 74 1.49 -10.22 -6.54
CA HIS A 74 0.94 -10.57 -5.23
C HIS A 74 0.20 -11.89 -5.33
N VAL A 75 0.57 -12.84 -4.48
CA VAL A 75 -0.10 -14.13 -4.37
C VAL A 75 -0.76 -14.21 -3.01
N THR A 76 -2.09 -14.20 -3.01
CA THR A 76 -2.89 -14.34 -1.78
C THR A 76 -3.37 -15.77 -1.68
N ARG A 77 -2.90 -16.54 -0.69
CA ARG A 77 -3.44 -17.87 -0.39
C ARG A 77 -4.55 -17.73 0.62
N ILE A 78 -5.66 -18.41 0.35
CA ILE A 78 -6.84 -18.43 1.19
C ILE A 78 -7.20 -19.88 1.45
N PHE A 79 -7.18 -20.26 2.72
CA PHE A 79 -7.51 -21.58 3.20
C PHE A 79 -8.92 -21.58 3.75
N GLN A 80 -9.71 -22.57 3.35
CA GLN A 80 -10.99 -22.87 3.97
C GLN A 80 -10.81 -23.97 5.00
N SER A 81 -11.02 -23.65 6.28
CA SER A 81 -11.12 -24.66 7.32
C SER A 81 -12.48 -25.37 7.22
N SER A 82 -12.46 -26.69 7.22
CA SER A 82 -13.63 -27.53 7.49
C SER A 82 -13.76 -27.90 8.97
N ASP A 83 -12.79 -27.51 9.80
CA ASP A 83 -12.77 -27.80 11.23
C ASP A 83 -13.64 -26.79 12.01
N PRO A 84 -14.71 -27.26 12.68
CA PRO A 84 -15.59 -26.40 13.47
C PRO A 84 -14.93 -25.80 14.72
N SER A 85 -13.75 -26.29 15.13
CA SER A 85 -12.98 -25.71 16.24
C SER A 85 -12.23 -24.44 15.85
N GLN A 86 -12.04 -24.19 14.55
CA GLN A 86 -11.39 -22.97 14.09
C GLN A 86 -12.38 -21.79 14.06
N PRO A 87 -12.07 -20.67 14.75
CA PRO A 87 -13.00 -19.53 14.83
C PRO A 87 -13.16 -18.78 13.50
N LYS A 88 -12.27 -19.01 12.52
CA LYS A 88 -12.34 -18.44 11.18
C LYS A 88 -12.41 -19.55 10.15
N VAL A 89 -13.54 -19.59 9.42
CA VAL A 89 -13.75 -20.49 8.28
C VAL A 89 -12.74 -20.21 7.16
N PHE A 90 -12.29 -18.96 7.02
CA PHE A 90 -11.25 -18.56 6.07
C PHE A 90 -10.08 -17.88 6.77
N HIS A 91 -8.87 -18.31 6.45
CA HIS A 91 -7.63 -17.65 6.85
C HIS A 91 -6.67 -17.64 5.67
N GLY A 92 -5.73 -16.71 5.64
CA GLY A 92 -4.86 -16.57 4.48
C GLY A 92 -3.67 -15.65 4.72
N ASN A 93 -2.76 -15.67 3.77
CA ASN A 93 -1.61 -14.77 3.71
C ASN A 93 -1.46 -14.22 2.29
N SER A 94 -0.82 -13.06 2.17
CA SER A 94 -0.42 -12.50 0.89
C SER A 94 1.08 -12.36 0.85
N CYS A 95 1.69 -12.93 -0.19
CA CYS A 95 3.12 -12.80 -0.47
C CYS A 95 3.31 -11.88 -1.68
N ALA A 96 4.23 -10.95 -1.60
CA ALA A 96 4.66 -10.13 -2.73
C ALA A 96 5.98 -10.68 -3.27
N HIS A 97 6.05 -10.87 -4.59
CA HIS A 97 7.23 -11.35 -5.30
C HIS A 97 7.67 -10.29 -6.30
N ASP A 98 8.95 -9.93 -6.26
CA ASP A 98 9.54 -9.03 -7.24
C ASP A 98 9.47 -9.67 -8.63
N MET A 99 9.06 -8.87 -9.61
CA MET A 99 9.06 -9.25 -11.01
C MET A 99 10.31 -8.67 -11.68
N ASN A 100 10.91 -9.45 -12.57
CA ASN A 100 12.03 -8.98 -13.40
C ASN A 100 11.61 -7.96 -14.48
N VAL A 101 10.34 -7.56 -14.49
CA VAL A 101 9.77 -6.59 -15.42
C VAL A 101 9.01 -5.54 -14.61
N VAL A 102 9.35 -4.27 -14.84
CA VAL A 102 8.62 -3.12 -14.28
C VAL A 102 7.53 -2.72 -15.27
N SER A 103 6.26 -2.89 -14.89
CA SER A 103 5.17 -2.30 -15.65
C SER A 103 5.04 -0.83 -15.26
N THR A 104 5.28 0.07 -16.20
CA THR A 104 5.15 1.52 -16.00
C THR A 104 3.87 2.02 -16.64
N ALA A 105 3.04 2.72 -15.87
CA ALA A 105 1.79 3.29 -16.34
C ALA A 105 2.06 4.61 -17.10
N GLY A 106 1.62 4.68 -18.35
CA GLY A 106 1.59 5.94 -19.13
C GLY A 106 0.33 6.76 -18.89
N VAL A 107 -0.69 6.18 -18.26
CA VAL A 107 -1.99 6.79 -17.93
C VAL A 107 -2.50 6.15 -16.65
N LEU A 108 -3.21 6.92 -15.82
CA LEU A 108 -3.84 6.43 -14.58
C LEU A 108 -5.35 6.75 -14.57
N PRO A 109 -6.18 6.04 -13.78
CA PRO A 109 -5.86 4.79 -13.06
C PRO A 109 -5.41 3.68 -14.01
N ARG A 110 -4.70 2.67 -13.48
CA ARG A 110 -4.47 1.42 -14.24
C ARG A 110 -5.80 0.76 -14.58
N THR A 111 -5.84 -0.08 -15.60
CA THR A 111 -7.05 -0.85 -15.91
C THR A 111 -7.24 -2.01 -14.92
N PRO A 112 -8.46 -2.53 -14.73
CA PRO A 112 -8.66 -3.74 -13.92
C PRO A 112 -7.85 -4.94 -14.41
N ALA A 113 -7.66 -5.05 -15.73
CA ALA A 113 -6.86 -6.11 -16.35
C ALA A 113 -5.37 -5.98 -16.00
N ASP A 114 -4.81 -4.76 -16.05
CA ASP A 114 -3.41 -4.52 -15.67
C ASP A 114 -3.19 -4.85 -14.20
N VAL A 115 -4.09 -4.41 -13.32
CA VAL A 115 -3.97 -4.65 -11.88
C VAL A 115 -4.14 -6.14 -11.56
N GLY A 116 -5.13 -6.79 -12.19
CA GLY A 116 -5.36 -8.23 -12.08
C GLY A 116 -4.17 -9.07 -12.55
N GLY A 117 -3.44 -8.62 -13.58
CA GLY A 117 -2.21 -9.27 -14.04
C GLY A 117 -1.12 -9.40 -12.98
N PHE A 118 -1.18 -8.61 -11.89
CA PHE A 118 -0.24 -8.65 -10.78
C PHE A 118 -0.82 -9.24 -9.49
N ILE A 119 -1.99 -9.88 -9.56
CA ILE A 119 -2.71 -10.42 -8.41
C ILE A 119 -3.16 -11.84 -8.75
N SER A 120 -2.74 -12.80 -7.94
CA SER A 120 -3.22 -14.18 -8.00
C SER A 120 -3.80 -14.56 -6.65
N VAL A 121 -4.98 -15.19 -6.65
CA VAL A 121 -5.62 -15.70 -5.45
C VAL A 121 -5.60 -17.22 -5.53
N VAL A 122 -4.95 -17.89 -4.58
CA VAL A 122 -4.91 -19.35 -4.50
C VAL A 122 -5.89 -19.78 -3.42
N PHE A 123 -6.93 -20.50 -3.81
CA PHE A 123 -7.93 -21.02 -2.89
C PHE A 123 -7.64 -22.48 -2.55
N VAL A 124 -7.46 -22.78 -1.27
CA VAL A 124 -7.19 -24.12 -0.77
C VAL A 124 -8.32 -24.53 0.15
N GLY A 125 -9.22 -25.39 -0.32
CA GLY A 125 -10.36 -25.80 0.47
C GLY A 125 -11.32 -26.76 -0.24
N PRO A 126 -12.19 -27.45 0.51
CA PRO A 126 -13.14 -28.41 -0.06
C PRO A 126 -14.35 -27.76 -0.73
N GLY A 127 -14.60 -26.46 -0.51
CA GLY A 127 -15.77 -25.75 -1.02
C GLY A 127 -15.55 -25.03 -2.35
N LYS A 128 -16.65 -24.53 -2.94
CA LYS A 128 -16.57 -23.56 -4.05
C LYS A 128 -16.21 -22.19 -3.49
N PHE A 129 -15.15 -21.60 -4.02
CA PHE A 129 -14.76 -20.24 -3.68
C PHE A 129 -15.84 -19.24 -4.11
N LYS A 130 -16.23 -18.35 -3.21
CA LYS A 130 -17.12 -17.23 -3.50
C LYS A 130 -16.42 -15.91 -3.20
N LEU A 131 -16.54 -14.93 -4.09
CA LEU A 131 -15.86 -13.64 -3.95
C LEU A 131 -16.30 -12.83 -2.72
N ASP A 132 -17.55 -13.01 -2.27
CA ASP A 132 -18.08 -12.37 -1.07
C ASP A 132 -17.29 -12.76 0.21
N GLN A 133 -16.58 -13.89 0.18
CA GLN A 133 -15.76 -14.38 1.30
C GLN A 133 -14.40 -13.67 1.41
N LEU A 134 -14.01 -12.85 0.43
CA LEU A 134 -12.76 -12.09 0.44
C LEU A 134 -12.77 -10.87 1.36
N GLY A 135 -13.95 -10.51 1.89
CA GLY A 135 -14.15 -9.30 2.68
C GLY A 135 -13.75 -8.05 1.90
N THR A 136 -13.07 -7.13 2.57
CA THR A 136 -12.65 -5.84 2.01
C THR A 136 -11.27 -5.88 1.34
N THR A 137 -10.57 -7.03 1.39
CA THR A 137 -9.16 -7.15 0.98
C THR A 137 -8.92 -6.74 -0.48
N PHE A 138 -9.87 -7.06 -1.37
CA PHE A 138 -9.79 -6.74 -2.80
C PHE A 138 -10.87 -5.74 -3.23
N GLN A 139 -11.39 -4.99 -2.26
CA GLN A 139 -12.41 -3.99 -2.50
C GLN A 139 -11.78 -2.75 -3.14
N VAL A 140 -12.54 -2.17 -4.06
CA VAL A 140 -12.22 -0.96 -4.81
C VAL A 140 -13.42 -0.03 -4.73
N ARG A 141 -13.15 1.24 -4.41
CA ARG A 141 -14.11 2.33 -4.44
C ARG A 141 -13.66 3.34 -5.50
N LYS A 142 -14.39 3.43 -6.61
CA LYS A 142 -14.04 4.33 -7.74
C LYS A 142 -13.80 5.77 -7.28
N ALA A 143 -14.73 6.31 -6.50
CA ALA A 143 -14.62 7.68 -6.00
C ALA A 143 -13.34 7.92 -5.18
N LYS A 144 -12.90 6.93 -4.39
CA LYS A 144 -11.70 7.04 -3.56
C LYS A 144 -10.43 6.97 -4.40
N VAL A 145 -10.37 6.04 -5.36
CA VAL A 145 -9.27 5.96 -6.33
C VAL A 145 -9.11 7.30 -7.08
N TRP A 146 -10.22 7.85 -7.56
CA TRP A 146 -10.19 9.10 -8.31
C TRP A 146 -9.74 10.29 -7.45
N ALA A 147 -10.31 10.43 -6.24
CA ALA A 147 -9.89 11.46 -5.30
C ALA A 147 -8.40 11.34 -4.93
N PHE A 148 -7.92 10.12 -4.73
CA PHE A 148 -6.51 9.89 -4.41
C PHE A 148 -5.57 10.26 -5.56
N LEU A 149 -5.93 9.93 -6.80
CA LEU A 149 -5.16 10.35 -7.98
C LEU A 149 -5.09 11.88 -8.13
N LEU A 150 -6.21 12.58 -7.94
CA LEU A 150 -6.24 14.04 -7.96
C LEU A 150 -5.37 14.64 -6.84
N TRP A 151 -5.44 14.06 -5.63
CA TRP A 151 -4.57 14.46 -4.52
C TRP A 151 -3.09 14.24 -4.86
N LEU A 152 -2.74 13.09 -5.43
CA LEU A 152 -1.37 12.77 -5.85
C LEU A 152 -0.85 13.74 -6.90
N LYS A 153 -1.67 14.16 -7.89
CA LYS A 153 -1.25 15.17 -8.87
C LYS A 153 -0.86 16.50 -8.22
N HIS A 154 -1.55 16.88 -7.15
CA HIS A 154 -1.29 18.15 -6.46
C HIS A 154 -0.08 18.06 -5.50
N HIS A 155 0.16 16.90 -4.88
CA HIS A 155 1.13 16.77 -3.78
C HIS A 155 2.38 15.95 -4.12
N ASN A 156 2.38 15.21 -5.21
CA ASN A 156 3.48 14.34 -5.60
C ASN A 156 3.95 14.65 -7.02
N ARG A 157 5.18 15.18 -7.12
CA ARG A 157 5.80 15.56 -8.40
C ARG A 157 5.84 14.43 -9.44
N LEU A 158 5.86 13.17 -9.01
CA LEU A 158 5.88 12.02 -9.92
C LEU A 158 4.57 11.87 -10.71
N TYR A 159 3.47 12.44 -10.21
CA TYR A 159 2.14 12.32 -10.80
C TYR A 159 1.74 13.55 -11.61
N LEU A 160 2.54 14.63 -11.58
CA LEU A 160 2.19 15.92 -12.19
C LEU A 160 1.83 15.77 -13.69
N ASP A 161 2.68 15.07 -14.42
CA ASP A 161 2.58 14.92 -15.88
C ASP A 161 1.83 13.66 -16.30
N ILE A 162 1.38 12.83 -15.36
CA ILE A 162 0.65 11.61 -15.68
C ILE A 162 -0.79 11.97 -16.06
N PRO A 163 -1.26 11.57 -17.25
CA PRO A 163 -2.63 11.80 -17.66
C PRO A 163 -3.58 10.94 -16.83
N LEU A 164 -4.72 11.51 -16.46
CA LEU A 164 -5.80 10.78 -15.80
C LEU A 164 -6.94 10.55 -16.80
N ASP A 165 -7.34 9.29 -17.00
CA ASP A 165 -8.42 8.92 -17.91
C ASP A 165 -9.67 8.48 -17.13
N PRO A 166 -10.74 9.29 -17.10
CA PRO A 166 -11.97 8.93 -16.40
C PRO A 166 -12.65 7.69 -16.99
N ARG A 167 -12.43 7.38 -18.27
CA ARG A 167 -13.00 6.19 -18.92
C ARG A 167 -12.42 4.91 -18.34
N ILE A 168 -11.16 4.94 -17.87
CA ILE A 168 -10.56 3.81 -17.16
C ILE A 168 -11.12 3.72 -15.75
N ALA A 169 -11.36 4.86 -15.09
CA ALA A 169 -12.01 4.88 -13.78
C ALA A 169 -13.41 4.25 -13.82
N ASP A 170 -14.17 4.48 -14.90
CA ASP A 170 -15.50 3.90 -15.10
C ASP A 170 -15.51 2.38 -15.31
N LEU A 171 -14.35 1.75 -15.51
CA LEU A 171 -14.23 0.28 -15.51
C LEU A 171 -14.35 -0.30 -14.09
N TYR A 172 -14.23 0.53 -13.05
CA TYR A 172 -14.32 0.12 -11.65
C TYR A 172 -15.73 0.33 -11.08
N PRO A 173 -16.16 -0.52 -10.13
CA PRO A 173 -17.42 -0.34 -9.45
C PRO A 173 -17.38 0.89 -8.53
N GLU A 174 -18.53 1.51 -8.27
CA GLU A 174 -18.65 2.57 -7.25
C GLU A 174 -18.12 2.10 -5.89
N ASN A 175 -18.49 0.88 -5.52
CA ASN A 175 -17.97 0.17 -4.37
C ASN A 175 -18.15 -1.34 -4.60
N GLY A 176 -17.06 -2.09 -4.75
CA GLY A 176 -17.13 -3.52 -5.00
C GLY A 176 -15.78 -4.20 -5.12
N ILE A 177 -15.78 -5.48 -5.52
CA ILE A 177 -14.55 -6.25 -5.73
C ILE A 177 -13.88 -5.82 -7.04
N LEU A 178 -12.55 -5.89 -7.08
CA LEU A 178 -11.75 -5.71 -8.29
C LEU A 178 -12.34 -6.51 -9.48
N PRO A 179 -12.76 -5.84 -10.57
CA PRO A 179 -13.31 -6.50 -11.74
C PRO A 179 -12.33 -7.53 -12.32
N GLY A 180 -12.84 -8.72 -12.66
CA GLY A 180 -12.04 -9.78 -13.25
C GLY A 180 -11.26 -10.64 -12.24
N LEU A 181 -11.27 -10.32 -10.94
CA LEU A 181 -10.52 -11.06 -9.92
C LEU A 181 -10.79 -12.58 -9.93
N CYS A 182 -12.03 -13.02 -10.20
CA CYS A 182 -12.38 -14.44 -10.35
C CYS A 182 -11.48 -15.19 -11.35
N ARG A 183 -11.04 -14.54 -12.43
CA ARG A 183 -10.20 -15.17 -13.46
C ARG A 183 -8.79 -15.46 -12.97
N HIS A 184 -8.39 -14.82 -11.88
CA HIS A 184 -7.09 -14.97 -11.24
C HIS A 184 -7.14 -15.86 -10.00
N VAL A 185 -8.29 -16.52 -9.76
CA VAL A 185 -8.44 -17.51 -8.69
C VAL A 185 -7.99 -18.88 -9.21
N ILE A 186 -7.03 -19.47 -8.51
CA ILE A 186 -6.48 -20.80 -8.76
C ILE A 186 -6.96 -21.71 -7.64
N HIS A 187 -7.47 -22.89 -8.00
CA HIS A 187 -7.90 -23.94 -7.07
C HIS A 187 -6.79 -24.98 -6.86
#